data_AF-A0AAV9MYD2-F1
#
_entry.id   AF-A0AAV9MYD2-F1
#
_cell.length_a   1.000
_cell.length_b   1.000
_cell.length_c   1.000
_cell.angle_alpha   90.00
_cell.angle_beta   90.00
_cell.angle_gamma   90.00
#
_symmetry.space_group_name_H-M   'P 1'
#
loop_
_entity.id
_entity.type
_entity.pdbx_description
1 polymer ?
#
loop_
_entity_poly.entity_id
_entity_poly.type
_entity_poly.pdbx_seq_one_letter_code
_entity_poly.pdbx_strand_id
1 'polypeptide(L)'
;MVPQSLLALVALPILVSAHFELSFPAPRGDDDENQATFPCGGYAQTQNRTAVSLTSLAVAVELGHTENLFQIALAIGNDVGDSFNTILLPTIQEFGPGDFCLAAIPIPADLNITDGTNGTIQVITNSHDGSGLYNCADVTFTSTTPEQPSSCTNGTGISATALVGSAAINANESSSHEGHGDNATAATSSASGTAASATASSSPSPSGNYANMLSVGWGLLGAAVLGGVAML
;
A
#
# COMPACT_ATOMS: atom_id res chain seq x y z
N MET A 1 -34.89 39.69 -29.69
CA MET A 1 -35.41 38.39 -29.21
C MET A 1 -34.32 37.36 -29.50
N VAL A 2 -33.50 37.02 -28.50
CA VAL A 2 -32.50 35.95 -28.61
C VAL A 2 -32.83 34.98 -27.48
N PRO A 3 -33.18 33.72 -27.76
CA PRO A 3 -33.52 32.78 -26.70
C PRO A 3 -32.24 32.38 -25.97
N GLN A 4 -32.36 32.36 -24.65
CA GLN A 4 -31.32 32.02 -23.69
C GLN A 4 -30.94 30.54 -23.88
N SER A 5 -29.80 30.30 -24.52
CA SER A 5 -29.23 28.96 -24.65
C SER A 5 -28.94 28.39 -23.25
N LEU A 6 -29.63 27.32 -22.92
CA LEU A 6 -29.48 26.52 -21.71
C LEU A 6 -28.11 25.83 -21.75
N LEU A 7 -27.11 26.42 -21.08
CA LEU A 7 -25.82 25.79 -20.83
C LEU A 7 -25.99 24.82 -19.65
N ALA A 8 -26.43 23.59 -19.94
CA ALA A 8 -26.41 22.51 -18.96
C ALA A 8 -24.94 22.07 -18.81
N LEU A 9 -24.28 22.57 -17.77
CA LEU A 9 -22.95 22.15 -17.36
C LEU A 9 -23.04 20.71 -16.85
N VAL A 10 -22.62 19.75 -17.67
CA VAL A 10 -22.51 18.35 -17.30
C VAL A 10 -21.42 18.23 -16.24
N ALA A 11 -21.81 18.18 -14.96
CA ALA A 11 -20.92 17.83 -13.87
C ALA A 11 -20.65 16.31 -13.95
N LEU A 12 -19.53 15.93 -14.56
CA LEU A 12 -19.00 14.57 -14.41
C LEU A 12 -18.55 14.43 -12.94
N PRO A 13 -19.09 13.47 -12.17
CA PRO A 13 -18.54 13.16 -10.87
C PRO A 13 -17.09 12.70 -11.10
N ILE A 14 -16.16 13.37 -10.44
CA ILE A 14 -14.77 12.93 -10.40
C ILE A 14 -14.80 11.65 -9.57
N LEU A 15 -14.60 10.51 -10.21
CA LEU A 15 -14.46 9.23 -9.53
C LEU A 15 -13.14 9.29 -8.77
N VAL A 16 -13.19 9.63 -7.49
CA VAL A 16 -12.05 9.47 -6.60
C VAL A 16 -11.94 7.98 -6.34
N SER A 17 -10.96 7.33 -6.99
CA SER A 17 -10.62 5.95 -6.66
C SER A 17 -10.06 5.94 -5.25
N ALA A 18 -10.61 5.09 -4.39
CA ALA A 18 -10.07 4.84 -3.05
C ALA A 18 -8.95 3.78 -3.08
N HIS A 19 -8.75 3.15 -4.22
CA HIS A 19 -7.83 2.05 -4.39
C HIS A 19 -6.50 2.53 -4.97
N PHE A 20 -5.48 1.68 -4.88
CA PHE A 20 -4.19 1.94 -5.54
C PHE A 20 -3.97 0.94 -6.66
N GLU A 21 -3.22 1.30 -7.70
CA GLU A 21 -2.81 0.36 -8.75
C GLU A 21 -1.32 0.09 -8.63
N LEU A 22 -0.93 -1.18 -8.55
CA LEU A 22 0.49 -1.57 -8.60
C LEU A 22 0.90 -1.77 -10.05
N SER A 23 1.77 -0.90 -10.57
CA SER A 23 2.22 -0.96 -11.97
C SER A 23 3.61 -1.59 -12.12
N PHE A 24 4.46 -1.51 -11.09
CA PHE A 24 5.76 -2.18 -11.08
C PHE A 24 6.19 -2.59 -9.66
N PRO A 25 6.75 -3.80 -9.45
CA PRO A 25 6.84 -4.90 -10.40
C PRO A 25 5.46 -5.41 -10.84
N ALA A 26 5.38 -6.23 -11.90
CA ALA A 26 4.09 -6.62 -12.47
C ALA A 26 3.17 -7.25 -11.39
N PRO A 27 1.94 -6.73 -11.20
CA PRO A 27 1.06 -7.17 -10.13
C PRO A 27 0.48 -8.56 -10.43
N ARG A 28 0.02 -9.26 -9.40
CA ARG A 28 -0.74 -10.50 -9.56
C ARG A 28 -2.10 -10.27 -10.21
N GLY A 29 -2.67 -9.08 -10.03
CA GLY A 29 -3.90 -8.63 -10.65
C GLY A 29 -4.18 -7.15 -10.37
N ASP A 30 -5.22 -6.63 -11.01
CA ASP A 30 -5.57 -5.22 -11.14
C ASP A 30 -7.02 -4.90 -10.71
N ASP A 31 -7.77 -5.90 -10.22
CA ASP A 31 -9.13 -5.74 -9.68
C ASP A 31 -9.04 -5.07 -8.31
N ASP A 32 -9.62 -3.88 -8.23
CA ASP A 32 -9.53 -3.02 -7.07
C ASP A 32 -10.47 -3.49 -5.95
N GLU A 33 -11.54 -4.19 -6.30
CA GLU A 33 -12.53 -4.74 -5.39
C GLU A 33 -11.96 -5.84 -4.50
N ASN A 34 -10.92 -6.54 -4.97
CA ASN A 34 -10.27 -7.60 -4.20
C ASN A 34 -9.22 -7.11 -3.20
N GLN A 35 -8.81 -5.83 -3.26
CA GLN A 35 -7.64 -5.34 -2.50
C GLN A 35 -7.79 -5.44 -0.99
N ALA A 36 -9.01 -5.43 -0.46
CA ALA A 36 -9.27 -5.65 0.98
C ALA A 36 -9.01 -7.10 1.43
N THR A 37 -8.76 -8.03 0.51
CA THR A 37 -8.52 -9.45 0.81
C THR A 37 -7.05 -9.69 1.11
N PHE A 38 -6.74 -9.96 2.37
CA PHE A 38 -5.39 -10.36 2.78
C PHE A 38 -5.12 -11.85 2.52
N PRO A 39 -3.91 -12.23 2.06
CA PRO A 39 -2.86 -11.38 1.49
C PRO A 39 -3.07 -11.12 -0.01
N CYS A 40 -2.30 -10.19 -0.58
CA CYS A 40 -2.18 -10.01 -2.03
C CYS A 40 -3.48 -9.74 -2.79
N GLY A 41 -4.50 -9.17 -2.16
CA GLY A 41 -5.81 -9.00 -2.79
C GLY A 41 -6.49 -10.35 -3.12
N GLY A 42 -6.17 -11.42 -2.39
CA GLY A 42 -6.70 -12.77 -2.65
C GLY A 42 -6.14 -13.44 -3.91
N TYR A 43 -5.24 -12.79 -4.64
CA TYR A 43 -4.67 -13.35 -5.87
C TYR A 43 -3.69 -14.48 -5.61
N ALA A 44 -3.89 -15.58 -6.35
CA ALA A 44 -2.96 -16.68 -6.41
C ALA A 44 -1.61 -16.23 -7.01
N GLN A 45 -0.55 -16.90 -6.56
CA GLN A 45 0.78 -16.61 -7.05
C GLN A 45 0.93 -16.92 -8.54
N THR A 46 1.71 -16.10 -9.24
CA THR A 46 1.98 -16.27 -10.67
C THR A 46 3.34 -16.92 -10.90
N GLN A 47 3.47 -17.57 -12.07
CA GLN A 47 4.75 -18.05 -12.58
C GLN A 47 5.49 -16.99 -13.41
N ASN A 48 4.83 -15.87 -13.74
CA ASN A 48 5.40 -14.75 -14.46
C ASN A 48 6.04 -13.78 -13.45
N ARG A 49 7.30 -14.02 -13.13
CA ARG A 49 8.04 -13.27 -12.10
C ARG A 49 8.85 -12.15 -12.73
N THR A 50 8.76 -10.95 -12.15
CA THR A 50 9.58 -9.80 -12.56
C THR A 50 11.03 -10.00 -12.09
N ALA A 51 12.01 -9.82 -12.98
CA ALA A 51 13.41 -9.90 -12.59
C ALA A 51 13.85 -8.61 -11.86
N VAL A 52 14.34 -8.71 -10.62
CA VAL A 52 14.75 -7.56 -9.80
C VAL A 52 16.19 -7.69 -9.31
N SER A 53 16.84 -6.57 -8.96
CA SER A 53 18.23 -6.60 -8.52
C SER A 53 18.39 -7.24 -7.13
N LEU A 54 19.55 -7.84 -6.88
CA LEU A 54 19.91 -8.41 -5.57
C LEU A 54 19.95 -7.38 -4.43
N THR A 55 20.19 -6.10 -4.74
CA THR A 55 20.49 -5.08 -3.73
C THR A 55 19.40 -4.05 -3.55
N SER A 56 18.54 -3.88 -4.54
CA SER A 56 17.46 -2.90 -4.50
C SER A 56 16.37 -3.23 -5.52
N LEU A 57 15.14 -2.78 -5.26
CA LEU A 57 14.03 -2.91 -6.20
C LEU A 57 13.27 -1.59 -6.34
N ALA A 58 12.68 -1.35 -7.51
CA ALA A 58 11.77 -0.25 -7.72
C ALA A 58 10.32 -0.69 -7.45
N VAL A 59 9.51 0.18 -6.87
CA VAL A 59 8.05 0.01 -6.79
C VAL A 59 7.38 1.25 -7.36
N ALA A 60 6.46 1.05 -8.30
CA ALA A 60 5.64 2.10 -8.88
C ALA A 60 4.17 1.76 -8.66
N VAL A 61 3.42 2.72 -8.14
CA VAL A 61 1.98 2.62 -7.91
C VAL A 61 1.28 3.90 -8.38
N GLU A 62 -0.02 3.81 -8.65
CA GLU A 62 -0.90 4.97 -8.74
C GLU A 62 -1.77 5.01 -7.48
N LEU A 63 -1.76 6.12 -6.75
CA LEU A 63 -2.52 6.30 -5.51
C LEU A 63 -3.75 7.18 -5.77
N GLY A 64 -4.95 6.69 -5.44
CA GLY A 64 -6.18 7.44 -5.67
C GLY A 64 -6.58 8.40 -4.55
N HIS A 65 -6.08 8.18 -3.32
CA HIS A 65 -6.39 9.02 -2.16
C HIS A 65 -5.41 10.20 -2.00
N THR A 66 -5.87 11.25 -1.32
CA THR A 66 -5.05 12.43 -1.02
C THR A 66 -4.02 12.19 0.07
N GLU A 67 -4.20 11.16 0.89
CA GLU A 67 -3.26 10.75 1.92
C GLU A 67 -3.30 9.23 2.05
N ASN A 68 -2.13 8.61 2.18
CA ASN A 68 -2.00 7.17 2.34
C ASN A 68 -0.93 6.84 3.37
N LEU A 69 -1.17 5.83 4.19
CA LEU A 69 -0.11 5.08 4.83
C LEU A 69 0.37 4.03 3.84
N PHE A 70 1.67 4.02 3.54
CA PHE A 70 2.24 3.15 2.52
C PHE A 70 3.36 2.32 3.12
N GLN A 71 3.32 1.00 2.92
CA GLN A 71 4.28 0.05 3.48
C GLN A 71 4.60 -1.04 2.43
N ILE A 72 5.84 -1.51 2.43
CA ILE A 72 6.25 -2.62 1.56
C ILE A 72 6.88 -3.73 2.39
N ALA A 73 6.33 -4.93 2.21
CA ALA A 73 6.83 -6.15 2.81
C ALA A 73 7.32 -7.14 1.74
N LEU A 74 8.19 -8.05 2.15
CA LEU A 74 8.81 -9.09 1.35
C LEU A 74 8.64 -10.43 2.05
N ALA A 75 8.34 -11.44 1.25
CA ALA A 75 8.45 -12.85 1.60
C ALA A 75 9.39 -13.55 0.60
N ILE A 76 10.31 -14.38 1.09
CA ILE A 76 11.22 -15.17 0.26
C ILE A 76 10.67 -16.58 0.09
N GLY A 77 10.59 -17.04 -1.15
CA GLY A 77 10.13 -18.37 -1.47
C GLY A 77 9.40 -18.48 -2.80
N ASN A 78 9.06 -19.73 -3.12
CA ASN A 78 8.26 -20.07 -4.28
C ASN A 78 6.78 -20.14 -3.99
N ASP A 79 6.33 -20.17 -2.73
CA ASP A 79 4.92 -20.22 -2.34
C ASP A 79 4.84 -19.65 -0.93
N VAL A 80 4.63 -18.34 -0.82
CA VAL A 80 4.86 -17.62 0.43
C VAL A 80 3.63 -17.55 1.35
N GLY A 81 2.43 -17.82 0.83
CA GLY A 81 1.19 -17.65 1.59
C GLY A 81 1.08 -16.24 2.20
N ASP A 82 0.97 -16.18 3.52
CA ASP A 82 0.92 -14.96 4.33
C ASP A 82 2.27 -14.60 5.01
N SER A 83 3.37 -15.27 4.65
CA SER A 83 4.66 -15.20 5.34
C SER A 83 5.51 -13.95 5.02
N PHE A 84 4.90 -12.76 5.06
CA PHE A 84 5.54 -11.45 4.84
C PHE A 84 6.30 -10.99 6.09
N ASN A 85 7.43 -11.64 6.36
CA ASN A 85 8.22 -11.44 7.58
C ASN A 85 9.27 -10.32 7.49
N THR A 86 9.52 -9.78 6.30
CA THR A 86 10.56 -8.79 6.05
C THR A 86 9.93 -7.48 5.61
N ILE A 87 10.19 -6.39 6.34
CA ILE A 87 9.73 -5.05 5.94
C ILE A 87 10.82 -4.36 5.12
N LEU A 88 10.56 -4.16 3.82
CA LEU A 88 11.46 -3.46 2.90
C LEU A 88 11.29 -1.95 2.94
N LEU A 89 10.08 -1.48 3.27
CA LEU A 89 9.80 -0.07 3.51
C LEU A 89 8.91 0.01 4.75
N PRO A 90 9.40 0.51 5.89
CA PRO A 90 8.57 0.85 7.02
C PRO A 90 7.50 1.85 6.61
N THR A 91 6.37 1.86 7.30
CA THR A 91 5.25 2.74 6.94
C THR A 91 5.69 4.19 6.82
N ILE A 92 5.34 4.78 5.69
CA ILE A 92 5.47 6.20 5.41
C ILE A 92 4.08 6.80 5.27
N GLN A 93 3.95 8.09 5.56
CA GLN A 93 2.77 8.85 5.21
C GLN A 93 3.03 9.56 3.88
N GLU A 94 2.24 9.20 2.88
CA GLU A 94 2.21 9.77 1.55
C GLU A 94 1.06 10.80 1.46
N PHE A 95 1.29 11.87 0.69
CA PHE A 95 0.34 12.97 0.46
C PHE A 95 0.28 13.30 -1.03
N GLY A 96 -0.92 13.21 -1.61
CA GLY A 96 -1.22 13.58 -2.99
C GLY A 96 -1.63 12.38 -3.86
N PRO A 97 -2.72 12.46 -4.63
CA PRO A 97 -3.07 11.39 -5.55
C PRO A 97 -2.19 11.42 -6.81
N GLY A 98 -1.97 10.25 -7.41
CA GLY A 98 -1.29 10.07 -8.70
C GLY A 98 -0.12 9.09 -8.65
N ASP A 99 0.79 9.21 -9.63
CA ASP A 99 1.95 8.34 -9.76
C ASP A 99 2.91 8.49 -8.56
N PHE A 100 3.11 7.41 -7.81
CA PHE A 100 4.07 7.35 -6.72
C PHE A 100 5.08 6.23 -7.00
N CYS A 101 6.36 6.59 -7.12
CA CYS A 101 7.43 5.66 -7.43
C CYS A 101 8.63 5.81 -6.51
N LEU A 102 9.05 4.66 -5.97
CA LEU A 102 10.26 4.47 -5.19
C LEU A 102 11.28 3.74 -6.06
N ALA A 103 12.25 4.47 -6.61
CA ALA A 103 13.17 3.95 -7.62
C ALA A 103 14.16 2.88 -7.11
N ALA A 104 14.51 2.91 -5.83
CA ALA A 104 15.53 2.03 -5.27
C ALA A 104 15.30 1.78 -3.78
N ILE A 105 14.39 0.88 -3.46
CA ILE A 105 14.18 0.37 -2.11
C ILE A 105 15.30 -0.63 -1.80
N PRO A 106 16.10 -0.41 -0.75
CA PRO A 106 17.22 -1.30 -0.44
C PRO A 106 16.75 -2.66 0.05
N ILE A 107 17.40 -3.71 -0.43
CA ILE A 107 17.23 -5.08 0.08
C ILE A 107 18.21 -5.30 1.25
N PRO A 108 17.72 -5.75 2.42
CA PRO A 108 18.61 -6.08 3.54
C PRO A 108 19.60 -7.19 3.18
N ALA A 109 20.89 -6.95 3.47
CA ALA A 109 21.98 -7.85 3.09
C ALA A 109 22.01 -9.17 3.90
N ASP A 110 21.34 -9.21 5.05
CA ASP A 110 21.23 -10.36 5.94
C ASP A 110 20.22 -11.42 5.47
N LEU A 111 19.45 -11.14 4.42
CA LEU A 111 18.49 -12.09 3.83
C LEU A 111 19.14 -13.19 2.98
N ASN A 112 20.45 -13.13 2.74
CA ASN A 112 21.22 -14.09 1.93
C ASN A 112 20.61 -14.38 0.55
N ILE A 113 20.02 -13.37 -0.09
CA ILE A 113 19.45 -13.45 -1.43
C ILE A 113 20.57 -13.64 -2.47
N THR A 114 20.44 -14.69 -3.29
CA THR A 114 21.33 -14.98 -4.41
C THR A 114 20.58 -14.94 -5.74
N ASP A 115 21.32 -14.93 -6.84
CA ASP A 115 20.76 -15.08 -8.19
C ASP A 115 19.81 -16.30 -8.27
N GLY A 116 18.61 -16.09 -8.80
CA GLY A 116 17.55 -17.09 -8.90
C GLY A 116 16.67 -17.24 -7.65
N THR A 117 16.93 -16.49 -6.57
CA THR A 117 16.05 -16.49 -5.40
C THR A 117 14.69 -15.92 -5.79
N ASN A 118 13.62 -16.63 -5.46
CA ASN A 118 12.26 -16.17 -5.68
C ASN A 118 11.71 -15.50 -4.42
N GLY A 119 10.86 -14.50 -4.62
CA GLY A 119 10.14 -13.84 -3.55
C GLY A 119 8.84 -13.22 -4.03
N THR A 120 8.10 -12.66 -3.10
CA THR A 120 6.87 -11.90 -3.36
C THR A 120 6.96 -10.60 -2.58
N ILE A 121 6.72 -9.50 -3.29
CA ILE A 121 6.55 -8.16 -2.71
C ILE A 121 5.09 -7.96 -2.42
N GLN A 122 4.74 -7.48 -1.23
CA GLN A 122 3.40 -7.00 -0.91
C GLN A 122 3.45 -5.50 -0.65
N VAL A 123 2.70 -4.76 -1.46
CA VAL A 123 2.39 -3.36 -1.23
C VAL A 123 1.14 -3.30 -0.37
N ILE A 124 1.20 -2.47 0.68
CA ILE A 124 0.15 -2.31 1.67
C ILE A 124 -0.17 -0.82 1.76
N THR A 125 -1.45 -0.48 1.58
CA THR A 125 -1.98 0.84 1.92
C THR A 125 -3.10 0.72 2.94
N ASN A 126 -3.49 1.82 3.59
CA ASN A 126 -4.69 1.84 4.41
C ASN A 126 -5.94 2.12 3.55
N SER A 127 -7.07 1.54 3.93
CA SER A 127 -8.39 1.90 3.47
C SER A 127 -8.96 3.08 4.30
N HIS A 128 -10.12 3.58 3.89
CA HIS A 128 -10.84 4.64 4.60
C HIS A 128 -11.23 4.27 6.05
N ASP A 129 -11.62 3.01 6.29
CA ASP A 129 -11.97 2.51 7.62
C ASP A 129 -10.74 2.14 8.48
N GLY A 130 -9.54 2.34 7.93
CA GLY A 130 -8.26 2.12 8.57
C GLY A 130 -7.72 0.69 8.48
N SER A 131 -8.48 -0.22 7.84
CA SER A 131 -8.01 -1.56 7.47
C SER A 131 -7.00 -1.50 6.31
N GLY A 132 -6.50 -2.65 5.87
CA GLY A 132 -5.45 -2.71 4.83
C GLY A 132 -6.00 -3.01 3.44
N LEU A 133 -5.40 -2.40 2.43
CA LEU A 133 -5.49 -2.76 1.02
C LEU A 133 -4.16 -3.39 0.59
N TYR A 134 -4.24 -4.43 -0.23
CA TYR A 134 -3.10 -5.29 -0.55
C TYR A 134 -3.03 -5.59 -2.05
N ASN A 135 -1.82 -5.50 -2.60
CA ASN A 135 -1.48 -6.08 -3.90
C ASN A 135 -0.07 -6.65 -3.83
N CYS A 136 0.20 -7.68 -4.62
CA CYS A 136 1.48 -8.35 -4.65
C CYS A 136 2.08 -8.40 -6.04
N ALA A 137 3.41 -8.46 -6.08
CA ALA A 137 4.14 -8.80 -7.28
C ALA A 137 5.13 -9.94 -6.97
N ASP A 138 5.17 -10.93 -7.85
CA ASP A 138 6.10 -12.05 -7.74
C ASP A 138 7.41 -11.71 -8.47
N VAL A 139 8.53 -11.92 -7.79
CA VAL A 139 9.84 -11.49 -8.27
C VAL A 139 10.85 -12.64 -8.26
N THR A 140 11.87 -12.50 -9.11
CA THR A 140 13.08 -13.30 -9.11
C THR A 140 14.28 -12.38 -9.00
N PHE A 141 15.07 -12.55 -7.95
CA PHE A 141 16.29 -11.79 -7.73
C PHE A 141 17.38 -12.24 -8.70
N THR A 142 18.00 -11.29 -9.40
CA THR A 142 19.06 -11.56 -10.38
C THR A 142 20.27 -10.66 -10.20
N SER A 143 21.44 -11.24 -10.49
CA SER A 143 22.75 -10.60 -10.63
C SER A 143 22.96 -9.96 -12.01
N THR A 144 22.07 -10.24 -12.97
CA THR A 144 22.09 -9.66 -14.32
C THR A 144 21.27 -8.37 -14.38
N THR A 145 21.07 -7.81 -15.58
CA THR A 145 20.28 -6.59 -15.76
C THR A 145 18.82 -6.82 -15.31
N PRO A 146 18.37 -6.19 -14.21
CA PRO A 146 17.00 -6.35 -13.73
C PRO A 146 16.03 -5.61 -14.65
N GLU A 147 14.76 -6.01 -14.59
CA GLU A 147 13.67 -5.23 -15.16
C GLU A 147 13.54 -3.90 -14.40
N GLN A 148 13.13 -2.85 -15.10
CA GLN A 148 12.89 -1.52 -14.54
C GLN A 148 11.56 -1.01 -15.08
N PRO A 149 10.83 -0.19 -14.32
CA PRO A 149 9.64 0.47 -14.83
C PRO A 149 10.00 1.36 -16.03
N SER A 150 9.08 1.51 -16.98
CA SER A 150 9.26 2.37 -18.16
C SER A 150 9.58 3.82 -17.78
N SER A 151 8.99 4.27 -16.68
CA SER A 151 9.30 5.51 -15.98
C SER A 151 9.05 5.31 -14.48
N CYS A 152 9.98 5.79 -13.66
CA CYS A 152 9.79 5.89 -12.21
C CYS A 152 9.81 7.36 -11.83
N THR A 153 8.64 7.97 -11.80
CA THR A 153 8.46 9.40 -11.56
C THR A 153 7.30 9.60 -10.60
N ASN A 154 7.42 10.62 -9.74
CA ASN A 154 6.32 11.04 -8.89
C ASN A 154 5.50 12.12 -9.59
N GLY A 155 4.18 12.04 -9.46
CA GLY A 155 3.25 13.07 -9.90
C GLY A 155 3.46 14.40 -9.18
N THR A 156 2.93 15.48 -9.76
CA THR A 156 3.03 16.82 -9.17
C THR A 156 2.27 16.91 -7.86
N GLY A 157 2.91 17.45 -6.82
CA GLY A 157 2.28 17.64 -5.51
C GLY A 157 2.27 16.39 -4.62
N ILE A 158 2.89 15.30 -5.08
CA ILE A 158 3.11 14.10 -4.27
C ILE A 158 4.30 14.32 -3.34
N SER A 159 4.14 13.94 -2.07
CA SER A 159 5.22 13.99 -1.07
C SER A 159 5.06 12.85 -0.07
N ALA A 160 6.15 12.47 0.60
CA ALA A 160 6.08 11.43 1.61
C ALA A 160 7.02 11.69 2.79
N THR A 161 6.59 11.29 3.98
CA THR A 161 7.31 11.46 5.24
C THR A 161 7.37 10.14 6.01
N ALA A 162 8.53 9.84 6.60
CA ALA A 162 8.68 8.65 7.43
C ALA A 162 7.93 8.80 8.77
N LEU A 163 7.22 7.74 9.18
CA LEU A 163 6.67 7.63 10.53
C LEU A 163 7.75 7.04 11.45
N VAL A 164 8.04 7.73 12.56
CA VAL A 164 9.13 7.36 13.48
C VAL A 164 8.66 7.42 14.93
N GLY A 165 9.37 6.69 15.80
CA GLY A 165 9.11 6.70 17.24
C GLY A 165 7.70 6.20 17.57
N SER A 166 6.97 6.96 18.38
CA SER A 166 5.60 6.64 18.81
C SER A 166 4.55 6.74 17.69
N ALA A 167 4.90 7.29 16.53
CA ALA A 167 4.01 7.36 15.36
C ALA A 167 4.19 6.17 14.41
N ALA A 168 5.18 5.29 14.63
CA ALA A 168 5.39 4.12 13.79
C ALA A 168 4.26 3.10 14.00
N ILE A 169 3.45 2.89 12.96
CA ILE A 169 2.32 1.97 12.90
C ILE A 169 2.40 1.14 11.60
N ASN A 170 1.69 0.02 11.51
CA ASN A 170 1.53 -0.69 10.23
C ASN A 170 0.48 0.02 9.37
N ALA A 171 0.64 0.00 8.05
CA ALA A 171 -0.31 0.65 7.14
C ALA A 171 -1.73 0.06 7.26
N ASN A 172 -1.85 -1.23 7.59
CA ASN A 172 -3.15 -1.91 7.75
C ASN A 172 -3.76 -1.82 9.17
N GLU A 173 -3.12 -1.10 10.09
CA GLU A 173 -3.53 -0.98 11.48
C GLU A 173 -3.63 0.51 11.85
N SER A 174 -4.38 1.28 11.05
CA SER A 174 -4.59 2.71 11.30
C SER A 174 -5.91 2.96 12.02
N SER A 175 -5.92 3.96 12.91
CA SER A 175 -7.19 4.50 13.40
C SER A 175 -7.87 5.21 12.24
N SER A 176 -9.13 4.85 11.97
CA SER A 176 -10.01 5.52 11.01
C SER A 176 -9.71 7.02 10.93
N HIS A 177 -9.50 7.55 9.72
CA HIS A 177 -9.19 8.97 9.51
C HIS A 177 -10.12 9.84 10.38
N GLU A 178 -9.53 10.59 11.32
CA GLU A 178 -10.25 11.66 12.01
C GLU A 178 -10.56 12.72 10.95
N GLY A 179 -11.77 12.62 10.41
CA GLY A 179 -12.18 13.28 9.19
C GLY A 179 -11.84 14.77 9.17
N HIS A 180 -11.20 15.20 8.09
CA HIS A 180 -11.42 16.55 7.62
C HIS A 180 -12.89 16.63 7.17
N GLY A 181 -13.68 17.29 8.03
CA GLY A 181 -15.12 17.18 8.05
C GLY A 181 -15.81 17.64 6.77
N ASP A 182 -16.51 16.71 6.13
CA ASP A 182 -17.62 17.02 5.26
C ASP A 182 -18.89 17.17 6.09
N ASN A 183 -19.33 18.41 6.21
CA ASN A 183 -20.49 18.85 6.95
C ASN A 183 -21.78 18.38 6.26
N ALA A 184 -22.31 17.21 6.63
CA ALA A 184 -23.68 16.81 6.32
C ALA A 184 -24.48 16.58 7.61
N THR A 185 -25.30 17.58 7.93
CA THR A 185 -26.17 17.61 9.10
C THR A 185 -27.44 16.76 8.86
N ALA A 186 -27.73 15.90 9.86
CA ALA A 186 -29.03 15.40 10.31
C ALA A 186 -29.90 14.51 9.38
N ALA A 187 -30.22 13.30 9.88
CA ALA A 187 -31.55 13.04 10.44
C ALA A 187 -31.60 11.78 11.32
N THR A 188 -32.11 11.98 12.53
CA THR A 188 -32.49 11.05 13.60
C THR A 188 -33.61 10.10 13.21
N SER A 189 -33.63 8.86 13.74
CA SER A 189 -34.78 8.25 14.45
C SER A 189 -34.52 6.82 14.94
N SER A 190 -34.85 6.61 16.20
CA SER A 190 -34.68 5.45 17.07
C SER A 190 -35.50 4.20 16.70
N ALA A 191 -35.03 3.03 17.13
CA ALA A 191 -35.90 1.99 17.69
C ALA A 191 -35.12 1.02 18.60
N SER A 192 -35.62 0.85 19.82
CA SER A 192 -35.20 -0.10 20.85
C SER A 192 -35.67 -1.51 20.52
N GLY A 193 -34.88 -2.54 20.87
CA GLY A 193 -35.31 -3.94 20.79
C GLY A 193 -34.34 -4.89 21.49
N THR A 194 -34.86 -5.65 22.45
CA THR A 194 -34.18 -6.44 23.47
C THR A 194 -33.60 -7.78 22.98
N ALA A 195 -32.49 -8.16 23.61
CA ALA A 195 -31.79 -9.45 23.73
C ALA A 195 -32.32 -10.72 23.04
N ALA A 196 -31.38 -11.46 22.42
CA ALA A 196 -31.36 -12.92 22.46
C ALA A 196 -29.91 -13.43 22.43
N SER A 197 -29.58 -14.26 23.42
CA SER A 197 -28.31 -14.96 23.58
C SER A 197 -28.11 -16.04 22.51
N ALA A 198 -26.93 -16.11 21.93
CA ALA A 198 -26.42 -17.31 21.28
C ALA A 198 -24.93 -17.45 21.59
N THR A 199 -24.61 -18.44 22.41
CA THR A 199 -23.26 -18.95 22.67
C THR A 199 -22.69 -19.57 21.41
N ALA A 200 -21.60 -19.00 20.88
CA ALA A 200 -20.73 -19.66 19.92
C ALA A 200 -19.27 -19.38 20.31
N SER A 201 -18.56 -20.47 20.57
CA SER A 201 -17.17 -20.53 20.98
C SER A 201 -16.24 -19.90 19.93
N SER A 202 -15.38 -18.98 20.35
CA SER A 202 -14.22 -18.53 19.56
C SER A 202 -12.95 -18.80 20.37
N SER A 203 -12.09 -19.61 19.77
CA SER A 203 -10.71 -19.83 20.22
C SER A 203 -9.93 -18.51 20.15
N PRO A 204 -8.99 -18.25 21.07
CA PRO A 204 -8.17 -17.06 21.02
C PRO A 204 -7.12 -17.19 19.90
N SER A 205 -7.25 -16.36 18.86
CA SER A 205 -6.13 -16.07 17.95
C SER A 205 -5.10 -15.24 18.73
N PRO A 206 -3.80 -15.61 18.77
CA PRO A 206 -2.81 -14.81 19.45
C PRO A 206 -2.53 -13.56 18.60
N SER A 207 -3.02 -12.41 19.05
CA SER A 207 -2.56 -11.08 18.66
C SER A 207 -1.12 -10.92 19.12
N GLY A 208 -0.19 -11.45 18.34
CA GLY A 208 1.23 -11.28 18.56
C GLY A 208 1.63 -9.88 18.12
N ASN A 209 1.70 -8.95 19.08
CA ASN A 209 2.46 -7.71 18.92
C ASN A 209 3.93 -8.06 18.68
N TYR A 210 4.31 -8.26 17.42
CA TYR A 210 5.71 -8.28 17.00
C TYR A 210 6.13 -6.86 16.62
N ALA A 211 6.10 -5.95 17.60
CA ALA A 211 6.86 -4.71 17.52
C ALA A 211 8.35 -5.03 17.79
N ASN A 212 8.96 -5.82 16.91
CA ASN A 212 10.37 -6.16 17.00
C ASN A 212 11.16 -5.35 15.96
N MET A 213 11.58 -4.18 16.42
CA MET A 213 12.98 -3.75 16.31
C MET A 213 13.63 -3.85 14.92
N LEU A 214 13.24 -2.96 14.00
CA LEU A 214 14.05 -2.57 12.84
C LEU A 214 14.31 -1.04 12.87
N SER A 215 14.85 -0.55 13.99
CA SER A 215 15.19 0.88 14.16
C SER A 215 16.62 1.24 13.76
N VAL A 216 17.41 0.29 13.25
CA VAL A 216 18.84 0.51 12.95
C VAL A 216 19.07 0.51 11.44
N GLY A 217 18.76 1.63 10.77
CA GLY A 217 19.19 1.83 9.38
C GLY A 217 18.43 2.90 8.58
N TRP A 218 17.16 3.14 8.90
CA TRP A 218 16.30 4.02 8.08
C TRP A 218 16.49 5.52 8.30
N GLY A 219 17.14 5.96 9.39
CA GLY A 219 17.33 7.40 9.65
C GLY A 219 18.16 8.13 8.57
N LEU A 220 19.09 7.42 7.91
CA LEU A 220 19.91 7.96 6.82
C LEU A 220 19.47 7.44 5.44
N LEU A 221 19.00 6.18 5.34
CA LEU A 221 18.56 5.58 4.07
C LEU A 221 17.12 5.95 3.72
N GLY A 222 16.22 6.09 4.70
CA GLY A 222 14.85 6.57 4.50
C GLY A 222 14.81 8.01 4.00
N ALA A 223 15.77 8.85 4.42
CA ALA A 223 15.94 10.19 3.87
C ALA A 223 16.38 10.18 2.40
N ALA A 224 17.13 9.17 1.94
CA ALA A 224 17.52 9.04 0.55
C ALA A 224 16.38 8.51 -0.34
N VAL A 225 15.60 7.55 0.16
CA VAL A 225 14.43 6.99 -0.55
C VAL A 225 13.29 8.01 -0.64
N LEU A 226 12.99 8.73 0.45
CA LEU A 226 11.97 9.78 0.47
C LEU A 226 12.45 11.12 -0.08
N GLY A 227 13.76 11.38 -0.05
CA GLY A 227 14.36 12.60 -0.60
C GLY A 227 14.16 12.74 -2.12
N GLY A 228 13.97 11.61 -2.83
CA GLY A 228 13.57 11.61 -4.24
C GLY A 228 12.09 11.93 -4.48
N VAL A 229 11.24 11.81 -3.46
CA VAL A 229 9.80 12.08 -3.54
C VAL A 229 9.49 13.57 -3.34
N ALA A 230 10.20 14.25 -2.44
CA ALA A 230 9.87 15.62 -2.05
C ALA A 230 10.35 16.75 -3.00
N MET A 231 10.96 16.44 -4.15
CA MET A 231 11.62 17.44 -5.01
C MET A 231 11.05 17.51 -6.45
N LEU A 232 9.74 17.70 -6.66
CA LEU A 232 9.20 18.03 -8.00
C LEU A 232 7.93 18.91 -7.94
#